data_AF-A0A6C0F1Q0-F1
#
_entry.id   AF-A0A6C0F1Q0-F1
#
_cell.length_a   1.000
_cell.length_b   1.000
_cell.length_c   1.000
_cell.angle_alpha   90.00
_cell.angle_beta   90.00
_cell.angle_gamma   90.00
#
_symmetry.space_group_name_H-M   'P 1'
#
loop_
_entity.id
_entity.type
_entity.pdbx_description
1 polymer ?
#
loop_
_entity_poly.entity_id
_entity_poly.type
_entity_poly.pdbx_seq_one_letter_code
_entity_poly.pdbx_strand_id
1 'polypeptide(L)'
;MAKSIASPLEIVLFVLFVAYLVFQPDTPKMLAPLVDNLFGTIVIIAIALYLFLYQHPVLGILSIFVAYELIRRTSVKTVAMLQYTPEQPAKDAEMLRMNPPKEKTLEEMMVEKMAPIGDGGVVLSDFSPVSEDVHGASKI
;
A
#
# COMPACT_ATOMS: atom_id res chain seq x y z
N MET A 1 38.52 -16.67 -19.80
CA MET A 1 38.92 -15.70 -20.85
C MET A 1 38.06 -14.46 -20.65
N ALA A 2 38.62 -13.37 -20.10
CA ALA A 2 37.87 -12.13 -19.92
C ALA A 2 37.57 -11.56 -21.31
N LYS A 3 36.33 -11.70 -21.78
CA LYS A 3 35.85 -11.09 -23.01
C LYS A 3 36.00 -9.58 -22.81
N SER A 4 36.77 -8.87 -23.63
CA SER A 4 36.86 -7.40 -23.53
C SER A 4 35.51 -6.80 -23.96
N ILE A 5 35.12 -5.65 -23.38
CA ILE A 5 34.14 -4.76 -23.99
C ILE A 5 34.70 -4.39 -25.37
N ALA A 6 34.05 -4.87 -26.43
CA ALA A 6 34.62 -4.82 -27.78
C ALA A 6 33.62 -4.24 -28.79
N SER A 7 32.32 -4.28 -28.49
CA SER A 7 31.32 -3.66 -29.37
C SER A 7 31.07 -2.20 -28.97
N PRO A 8 30.90 -1.29 -29.96
CA PRO A 8 30.49 0.08 -29.69
C PRO A 8 29.18 0.17 -28.88
N LEU A 9 28.27 -0.78 -29.07
CA LEU A 9 26.99 -0.85 -28.35
C LEU A 9 27.15 -1.14 -26.86
N GLU A 10 28.07 -2.04 -26.48
CA GLU A 10 28.37 -2.33 -25.08
C GLU A 10 28.93 -1.12 -24.35
N ILE A 11 29.77 -0.33 -25.03
CA ILE A 11 30.33 0.91 -24.47
C ILE A 11 29.22 1.92 -24.22
N VAL A 12 28.32 2.11 -25.19
CA VAL A 12 27.18 3.03 -25.04
C VAL A 12 26.27 2.58 -23.89
N LEU A 13 25.95 1.28 -23.81
CA LEU A 13 25.11 0.74 -22.73
C LEU A 13 25.78 0.90 -21.36
N PHE A 14 27.09 0.66 -21.27
CA PHE A 14 27.87 0.83 -20.05
C PHE A 14 27.81 2.29 -19.56
N VAL A 15 28.08 3.24 -20.44
CA VAL A 15 28.01 4.67 -20.12
C VAL A 15 26.61 5.06 -19.67
N LEU A 16 25.57 4.56 -20.34
CA LEU A 16 24.17 4.84 -19.99
C LEU A 16 23.80 4.28 -18.61
N PHE A 17 24.23 3.06 -18.28
CA PHE A 17 24.00 2.46 -16.96
C PHE A 17 24.74 3.20 -15.85
N VAL A 18 26.00 3.58 -16.07
CA VAL A 18 26.76 4.40 -15.11
C VAL A 18 26.06 5.76 -14.91
N ALA A 19 25.69 6.43 -16.00
CA ALA A 19 24.97 7.70 -15.92
C ALA A 19 23.64 7.56 -15.17
N TYR A 20 22.87 6.51 -15.44
CA TYR A 20 21.62 6.24 -14.74
C TYR A 20 21.80 6.05 -13.21
N LEU A 21 22.86 5.33 -12.82
CA LEU A 21 23.19 5.12 -11.41
C LEU A 21 23.66 6.40 -10.70
N VAL A 22 24.39 7.28 -11.40
CA VAL A 22 24.94 8.52 -10.85
C VAL A 22 23.92 9.65 -10.80
N PHE A 23 23.23 9.93 -11.92
CA PHE A 23 22.30 11.06 -12.02
C PHE A 23 20.96 10.80 -11.37
N GLN A 24 20.66 9.53 -11.12
CA GLN A 24 19.44 9.09 -10.46
C GLN A 24 18.15 9.75 -10.97
N PRO A 25 17.87 9.71 -12.29
CA PRO A 25 16.70 10.41 -12.84
C PRO A 25 15.39 9.81 -12.30
N ASP A 26 14.40 10.68 -12.12
CA ASP A 26 13.04 10.29 -11.75
C ASP A 26 12.36 9.51 -12.88
N THR A 27 11.72 8.39 -12.54
CA THR A 27 10.89 7.64 -13.50
C THR A 27 9.70 8.50 -13.93
N PRO A 28 9.51 8.77 -15.24
CA PRO A 28 8.39 9.58 -15.71
C PRO A 28 7.06 8.88 -15.41
N LYS A 29 6.02 9.67 -15.14
CA LYS A 29 4.70 9.17 -14.71
C LYS A 29 4.08 8.14 -15.67
N MET A 30 4.41 8.20 -16.96
CA MET A 30 3.94 7.24 -17.96
C MET A 30 4.59 5.85 -17.84
N LEU A 31 5.86 5.77 -17.41
CA LEU A 31 6.60 4.50 -17.27
C LEU A 31 6.44 3.88 -15.88
N ALA A 32 6.11 4.68 -14.87
CA ALA A 32 5.89 4.20 -13.51
C ALA A 32 4.90 3.01 -13.41
N PRO A 33 3.69 3.03 -14.01
CA PRO A 33 2.77 1.90 -13.91
C PRO A 33 3.25 0.65 -14.66
N LEU A 34 4.11 0.81 -15.68
CA LEU A 34 4.67 -0.32 -16.41
C LEU A 34 5.71 -1.06 -15.57
N VAL A 35 6.55 -0.33 -14.84
CA VAL A 35 7.60 -0.89 -13.99
C VAL A 35 7.02 -1.48 -12.70
N ASP A 36 6.03 -0.81 -12.09
CA ASP A 36 5.43 -1.21 -10.81
C ASP A 36 4.48 -2.42 -10.93
N ASN A 37 4.11 -2.82 -12.15
CA ASN A 37 3.31 -4.03 -12.37
C ASN A 37 4.18 -5.30 -12.18
N LEU A 38 3.59 -6.36 -11.63
CA LEU A 38 4.24 -7.67 -11.44
C LEU A 38 4.88 -8.18 -12.73
N PHE A 39 4.15 -8.13 -13.84
CA PHE A 39 4.67 -8.54 -15.15
C PHE A 39 5.85 -7.68 -15.61
N GLY A 40 5.80 -6.37 -15.40
CA GLY A 40 6.87 -5.45 -15.80
C GLY A 40 8.14 -5.67 -14.99
N THR A 41 8.01 -5.85 -13.68
CA THR A 41 9.13 -6.19 -12.80
C THR A 41 9.76 -7.53 -13.20
N ILE A 42 8.97 -8.56 -13.50
CA ILE A 42 9.49 -9.86 -13.99
C ILE A 42 10.27 -9.67 -15.30
N VAL A 43 9.75 -8.89 -16.24
CA VAL A 43 10.43 -8.62 -17.52
C VAL A 43 11.77 -7.90 -17.29
N ILE A 44 11.82 -6.91 -16.40
CA ILE A 44 13.06 -6.19 -16.06
C ILE A 44 14.09 -7.15 -15.46
N ILE A 45 13.68 -8.02 -14.54
CA ILE A 45 14.55 -9.04 -13.95
C ILE A 45 15.05 -10.01 -15.03
N ALA A 46 14.18 -10.46 -15.93
CA ALA A 46 14.56 -11.35 -17.02
C ALA A 46 15.59 -10.70 -17.97
N ILE A 47 15.43 -9.41 -18.29
CA ILE A 47 16.40 -8.65 -19.09
C ILE A 47 17.74 -8.53 -18.36
N ALA A 48 17.73 -8.25 -17.06
CA ALA A 48 18.96 -8.16 -16.26
C ALA A 48 19.69 -9.51 -16.20
N LEU A 49 18.96 -10.61 -16.02
CA LEU A 49 19.53 -11.96 -16.04
C LEU A 49 20.08 -12.31 -17.44
N TYR A 50 19.40 -11.92 -18.50
CA TYR A 50 19.89 -12.09 -19.87
C TYR A 50 21.21 -11.34 -20.09
N LEU A 51 21.29 -10.07 -19.69
CA LEU A 51 22.53 -9.28 -19.80
C LEU A 51 23.65 -9.86 -18.92
N PHE A 52 23.33 -10.44 -17.76
CA PHE A 52 24.29 -11.09 -16.89
C PHE A 52 24.88 -12.38 -17.49
N LEU A 53 24.06 -13.21 -18.15
CA LEU A 53 24.49 -14.51 -18.66
C LEU A 53 25.19 -14.42 -20.03
N TYR A 54 24.76 -13.50 -20.90
CA TYR A 54 25.21 -13.45 -22.29
C TYR A 54 26.20 -12.33 -22.60
N GLN A 55 26.27 -11.28 -21.76
CA GLN A 55 27.13 -10.13 -21.98
C GLN A 55 28.39 -10.14 -21.09
N HIS A 56 29.20 -9.10 -21.23
CA HIS A 56 30.42 -8.92 -20.44
C HIS A 56 30.11 -8.96 -18.93
N PRO A 57 30.89 -9.68 -18.10
CA PRO A 57 30.60 -9.88 -16.67
C PRO A 57 30.43 -8.57 -15.89
N VAL A 58 31.27 -7.56 -16.15
CA VAL A 58 31.14 -6.22 -15.53
C VAL A 58 29.80 -5.56 -15.89
N LEU A 59 29.41 -5.59 -17.16
CA LEU A 59 28.14 -4.99 -17.63
C LEU A 59 26.93 -5.76 -17.07
N GLY A 60 27.06 -7.09 -16.99
CA GLY A 60 26.07 -7.96 -16.38
C GLY A 60 25.81 -7.62 -14.92
N ILE A 61 26.86 -7.50 -14.11
CA ILE A 61 26.73 -7.08 -12.70
C ILE A 61 26.07 -5.68 -12.63
N LEU A 62 26.53 -4.74 -13.47
CA LEU A 62 25.97 -3.39 -13.53
C LEU A 62 24.47 -3.40 -13.85
N SER A 63 24.01 -4.26 -14.76
CA SER A 63 22.59 -4.39 -15.12
C SER A 63 21.71 -4.82 -13.95
N ILE A 64 22.22 -5.68 -13.05
CA ILE A 64 21.51 -6.10 -11.84
C ILE A 64 21.32 -4.91 -10.90
N PHE A 65 22.36 -4.10 -10.71
CA PHE A 65 22.27 -2.86 -9.91
C PHE A 65 21.27 -1.88 -10.51
N VAL A 66 21.31 -1.67 -11.83
CA VAL A 66 20.37 -0.79 -12.54
C VAL A 66 18.93 -1.28 -12.40
N ALA A 67 18.69 -2.58 -12.57
CA ALA A 67 17.37 -3.18 -12.42
C ALA A 67 16.83 -3.01 -10.99
N TYR A 68 17.66 -3.31 -9.98
CA TYR A 68 17.31 -3.10 -8.57
C TYR A 68 16.94 -1.64 -8.30
N GLU A 69 17.77 -0.71 -8.77
CA GLU A 69 17.57 0.71 -8.52
C GLU A 69 16.32 1.26 -9.23
N LEU A 70 16.01 0.77 -10.44
CA LEU A 70 14.77 1.10 -11.17
C LEU A 70 13.51 0.63 -10.43
N ILE A 71 13.51 -0.61 -9.94
CA ILE A 71 12.38 -1.19 -9.19
C ILE A 71 12.20 -0.44 -7.88
N ARG A 72 13.29 -0.25 -7.12
CA ARG A 72 13.30 0.44 -5.82
C ARG A 72 12.72 1.85 -5.93
N ARG A 73 13.11 2.62 -6.94
CA ARG A 73 12.63 4.00 -7.12
C ARG A 73 11.16 4.09 -7.47
N THR A 74 10.65 3.12 -8.23
CA THR A 74 9.26 3.14 -8.66
C THR A 74 8.33 2.71 -7.53
N SER A 75 8.72 1.70 -6.75
CA SER A 75 7.88 1.11 -5.69
C SER A 75 7.62 2.05 -4.49
N VAL A 76 8.55 2.97 -4.18
CA VAL A 76 8.41 3.90 -3.04
C VAL A 76 7.21 4.85 -3.19
N LYS A 77 6.74 5.11 -4.41
CA LYS A 77 5.57 6.00 -4.62
C LYS A 77 4.25 5.30 -4.30
N THR A 78 4.19 3.98 -4.38
CA THR A 78 2.98 3.19 -4.11
C THR A 78 2.73 3.04 -2.61
N VAL A 79 3.78 2.98 -1.78
CA VAL A 79 3.64 2.94 -0.31
C VAL A 79 3.18 4.27 0.30
N ALA A 80 3.33 5.40 -0.40
CA ALA A 80 2.81 6.69 0.07
C ALA A 80 1.26 6.70 0.13
N MET A 81 0.57 5.87 -0.67
CA MET A 81 -0.88 5.70 -0.56
C MET A 81 -1.30 4.87 0.66
N LEU A 82 -0.43 3.98 1.17
CA LEU A 82 -0.67 3.27 2.43
C LEU A 82 -0.52 4.17 3.66
N GLN A 83 0.24 5.27 3.54
CA GLN A 83 0.43 6.24 4.62
C GLN A 83 -0.79 7.14 4.86
N TYR A 84 -1.84 7.06 4.04
CA TYR A 84 -3.12 7.72 4.30
C TYR A 84 -4.00 6.92 5.28
N THR A 85 -3.40 6.25 6.26
CA THR A 85 -4.14 5.80 7.45
C THR A 85 -3.78 6.77 8.56
N PRO A 86 -4.60 7.81 8.83
CA PRO A 86 -4.32 8.70 9.95
C PRO A 86 -4.24 7.89 11.24
N GLU A 87 -3.30 8.23 12.12
CA GLU A 87 -3.20 7.62 13.44
C GLU A 87 -4.55 7.78 14.18
N GLN A 88 -4.90 6.81 15.02
CA GLN A 88 -6.15 6.81 15.79
C GLN A 88 -6.51 8.18 16.43
N PRO A 89 -5.59 8.92 17.07
CA PRO A 89 -5.90 10.25 17.61
C PRO A 89 -6.34 11.29 16.57
N ALA A 90 -5.79 11.25 15.35
CA ALA A 90 -6.20 12.15 14.27
C ALA A 90 -7.59 11.77 13.72
N LYS A 91 -7.89 10.46 13.66
CA LYS A 91 -9.23 9.96 13.30
C LYS A 91 -10.28 10.35 14.35
N ASP A 92 -9.93 10.23 15.63
CA ASP A 92 -10.82 10.58 16.73
C ASP A 92 -11.10 12.10 16.77
N ALA A 93 -10.09 12.93 16.49
CA ALA A 93 -10.26 14.38 16.35
C ALA A 93 -11.19 14.75 15.19
N GLU A 94 -11.07 14.08 14.04
CA GLU A 94 -11.95 14.32 12.89
C GLU A 94 -13.37 13.81 13.14
N MET A 95 -13.54 12.65 13.79
CA MET A 95 -14.87 12.18 14.22
C MET A 95 -15.55 13.15 15.18
N LEU A 96 -14.80 13.71 16.13
CA LEU A 96 -15.33 14.72 17.05
C LEU A 96 -15.74 16.00 16.31
N ARG A 97 -14.99 16.39 15.27
CA ARG A 97 -15.32 17.54 14.42
C ARG A 97 -16.58 17.31 13.58
N MET A 98 -16.76 16.10 13.06
CA MET A 98 -17.91 15.73 12.24
C MET A 98 -19.18 15.45 13.06
N ASN A 99 -19.04 15.10 14.34
CA ASN A 99 -20.15 14.88 15.26
C ASN A 99 -20.05 15.80 16.48
N PRO A 100 -20.30 17.11 16.32
CA PRO A 100 -20.36 18.02 17.46
C PRO A 100 -21.46 17.57 18.44
N PRO A 101 -21.32 17.87 19.75
CA PRO A 101 -22.35 17.53 20.73
C PRO A 101 -23.68 18.15 20.30
N LYS A 102 -24.69 17.29 20.09
CA LYS A 102 -26.02 17.71 19.70
C LYS A 102 -26.79 18.13 20.95
N GLU A 103 -27.45 19.28 20.88
CA GLU A 103 -28.43 19.66 21.88
C GLU A 103 -29.64 18.71 21.78
N LYS A 104 -30.17 18.28 22.93
CA LYS A 104 -31.37 17.43 22.95
C LYS A 104 -32.52 18.17 22.27
N THR A 105 -33.21 17.51 21.34
CA THR A 105 -34.37 18.12 20.69
C THR A 105 -35.59 18.13 21.61
N LEU A 106 -36.58 18.97 21.30
CA LEU A 106 -37.82 19.04 22.08
C LEU A 106 -38.57 17.70 22.06
N GLU A 107 -38.49 16.98 20.94
CA GLU A 107 -39.04 15.64 20.77
C GLU A 107 -38.32 14.64 21.69
N GLU A 108 -36.99 14.66 21.74
CA GLU A 108 -36.22 13.80 22.63
C GLU A 108 -36.54 14.08 24.11
N MET A 109 -36.68 15.35 24.49
CA MET A 109 -37.07 15.75 25.85
C MET A 109 -38.50 15.30 26.21
N MET A 110 -39.45 15.41 25.28
CA MET A 110 -40.82 14.96 25.50
C MET A 110 -40.91 13.43 25.56
N VAL A 111 -40.15 12.71 24.74
CA VAL A 111 -40.06 11.25 24.77
C VAL A 111 -39.43 10.77 26.08
N GLU A 112 -38.34 11.39 26.54
CA GLU A 112 -37.72 11.09 27.83
C GLU A 112 -38.69 11.27 29.01
N LYS A 113 -39.56 12.29 28.93
CA LYS A 113 -40.58 12.57 29.96
C LYS A 113 -41.79 11.64 29.90
N MET A 114 -42.19 11.18 28.72
CA MET A 114 -43.45 10.43 28.51
C MET A 114 -43.24 8.93 28.31
N ALA A 115 -42.05 8.48 27.95
CA ALA A 115 -41.77 7.06 27.80
C ALA A 115 -41.56 6.43 29.18
N PRO A 116 -42.29 5.36 29.55
CA PRO A 116 -42.06 4.61 30.77
C PRO A 116 -40.88 3.66 30.57
N ILE A 117 -39.72 4.21 30.20
CA ILE A 117 -38.47 3.47 30.20
C ILE A 117 -37.99 3.57 31.65
N GLY A 118 -38.25 2.53 32.43
CA GLY A 118 -37.58 2.41 33.73
C GLY A 118 -36.09 2.55 33.50
N ASP A 119 -35.42 3.35 34.33
CA ASP A 119 -33.96 3.35 34.39
C ASP A 119 -33.53 1.89 34.40
N GLY A 120 -32.77 1.49 33.38
CA GLY A 120 -32.43 0.09 33.09
C GLY A 120 -31.44 -0.43 34.11
N GLY A 121 -31.79 -0.35 35.40
CA GLY A 121 -31.17 -1.15 36.43
C GLY A 121 -31.25 -2.58 35.95
N VAL A 122 -30.09 -3.20 35.78
CA VAL A 122 -29.97 -4.60 35.44
C VAL A 122 -30.80 -5.37 36.46
N VAL A 123 -31.99 -5.80 36.05
CA VAL A 123 -32.74 -6.77 36.82
C VAL A 123 -31.90 -8.03 36.67
N LEU A 124 -31.16 -8.37 37.72
CA LEU A 124 -30.48 -9.65 37.84
C LEU A 124 -31.57 -10.72 37.89
N SER A 125 -32.06 -11.12 36.72
CA SER A 125 -32.95 -12.25 36.56
C SER A 125 -32.08 -13.51 36.49
N ASP A 126 -32.47 -14.57 37.19
CA ASP A 126 -31.91 -15.93 37.00
C ASP A 126 -32.22 -16.53 35.61
N PHE A 127 -32.82 -15.74 34.73
CA PHE A 127 -33.12 -16.12 33.37
C PHE A 127 -31.84 -16.14 32.53
N SER A 128 -31.40 -17.35 32.20
CA SER A 128 -30.36 -17.58 31.20
C SER A 128 -31.03 -17.77 29.83
N PRO A 129 -30.92 -16.82 28.90
CA PRO A 129 -31.51 -16.98 27.57
C PRO A 129 -30.78 -18.11 26.83
N VAL A 130 -31.49 -19.21 26.58
CA VAL A 130 -31.00 -20.25 25.69
C VAL A 130 -31.23 -19.77 24.27
N SER A 131 -30.14 -19.55 23.52
CA SER A 131 -30.24 -19.20 22.10
C SER A 131 -30.79 -20.41 21.34
N GLU A 132 -31.85 -20.18 20.57
CA GLU A 132 -32.40 -21.19 19.67
C GLU A 132 -31.47 -21.40 18.47
N ASP A 133 -31.55 -22.56 17.82
CA ASP A 133 -30.67 -22.89 16.69
C ASP A 133 -30.93 -21.92 15.52
N VAL A 134 -29.96 -21.04 15.28
CA VAL A 134 -30.06 -19.97 14.29
C VAL A 134 -29.89 -20.45 12.84
N HIS A 135 -29.87 -21.76 12.57
CA HIS A 135 -29.88 -22.35 11.22
C HIS A 135 -28.93 -21.65 10.21
N GLY A 136 -27.76 -21.20 10.68
CA GLY A 136 -26.76 -20.53 9.83
C GLY A 136 -26.98 -19.04 9.55
N ALA A 137 -27.96 -18.36 10.18
CA ALA A 137 -28.19 -16.92 10.02
C ALA A 137 -27.06 -16.03 10.55
N SER A 138 -26.13 -16.58 11.34
CA SER A 138 -24.94 -15.86 11.84
C SER A 138 -23.82 -15.69 10.81
N LYS A 139 -23.95 -16.26 9.60
CA LYS A 139 -22.96 -16.12 8.52
C LYS A 139 -23.37 -15.00 7.55
N ILE A 140 -23.21 -13.77 7.98
CA ILE A 140 -23.10 -12.57 7.12
C ILE A 140 -22.14 -11.59 7.77
#